data_AF-A0A842PF86-F1
#
_entry.id   AF-A0A842PF86-F1
#
_cell.length_a   1.000
_cell.length_b   1.000
_cell.length_c   1.000
_cell.angle_alpha   90.00
_cell.angle_beta   90.00
_cell.angle_gamma   90.00
#
_symmetry.space_group_name_H-M   'P 1'
#
loop_
_entity.id
_entity.type
_entity.pdbx_description
1 polymer ?
#
loop_
_entity_poly.entity_id
_entity_poly.type
_entity_poly.pdbx_seq_one_letter_code
_entity_poly.pdbx_strand_id
1 'polypeptide(L)'
;LGGAARVGLTGKFGNCGELLGLDLPILGICAGHQFMARHYGGDCGEAETPEFGAMEITLNDGGGALFQETPETQVVWESHNDEVTIVPEDFFITASSPSCQVQAMENTDGNRFGLQFHPEVNDSEYGAKIMENFVEICRQSRN
;
A
#
# COMPACT_ATOMS: atom_id res chain seq x y z
N LEU A 1 -6.30 8.04 -4.86
CA LEU A 1 -7.69 7.56 -4.77
C LEU A 1 -7.86 6.44 -5.80
N GLY A 2 -7.83 5.19 -5.33
CA GLY A 2 -7.94 4.00 -6.18
C GLY A 2 -9.42 3.72 -6.49
N GLY A 3 -9.72 3.51 -7.77
CA GLY A 3 -10.94 2.83 -8.20
C GLY A 3 -10.58 1.39 -8.59
N ALA A 4 -11.59 0.51 -8.66
CA ALA A 4 -11.52 -0.90 -9.06
C ALA A 4 -11.09 -1.06 -10.53
N ALA A 5 -9.90 -0.59 -10.85
CA ALA A 5 -9.37 -0.56 -12.19
C ALA A 5 -8.39 -1.73 -12.31
N ARG A 6 -8.79 -2.75 -13.09
CA ARG A 6 -7.94 -3.88 -13.47
C ARG A 6 -6.65 -3.33 -14.08
N VAL A 7 -5.51 -3.56 -13.43
CA VAL A 7 -4.22 -3.03 -13.90
C VAL A 7 -3.77 -3.77 -15.18
N GLY A 8 -4.44 -4.87 -15.54
CA GLY A 8 -4.22 -5.61 -16.79
C GLY A 8 -4.74 -4.95 -18.08
N LEU A 9 -5.49 -3.85 -18.03
CA LEU A 9 -5.98 -3.17 -19.23
C LEU A 9 -5.71 -1.67 -19.15
N THR A 10 -4.88 -1.19 -20.07
CA THR A 10 -4.51 0.22 -20.33
C THR A 10 -3.31 0.74 -19.53
N GLY A 11 -2.12 0.65 -20.15
CA GLY A 11 -0.87 1.23 -19.66
C GLY A 11 -0.80 2.76 -19.63
N LYS A 12 -1.91 3.45 -19.34
CA LYS A 12 -1.96 4.91 -19.10
C LYS A 12 -3.03 5.26 -18.07
N PHE A 13 -2.75 5.00 -16.79
CA PHE A 13 -3.41 5.71 -15.69
C PHE A 13 -2.79 7.12 -15.56
N GLY A 14 -3.15 8.02 -16.48
CA GLY A 14 -2.86 9.46 -16.40
C GLY A 14 -1.40 9.86 -16.06
N ASN A 15 -1.25 11.02 -15.42
CA ASN A 15 0.04 11.61 -15.00
C ASN A 15 0.63 10.96 -13.73
N CYS A 16 0.16 9.78 -13.32
CA CYS A 16 0.59 9.14 -12.06
C CYS A 16 2.10 8.83 -12.03
N GLY A 17 2.71 8.54 -13.18
CA GLY A 17 4.16 8.37 -13.27
C GLY A 17 4.95 9.65 -12.99
N GLU A 18 4.46 10.81 -13.44
CA GLU A 18 5.09 12.10 -13.12
C GLU A 18 4.95 12.44 -11.63
N LEU A 19 3.83 12.05 -11.01
CA LEU A 19 3.60 12.24 -9.58
C LEU A 19 4.57 11.41 -8.74
N LEU A 20 4.86 10.17 -9.13
CA LEU A 20 5.82 9.29 -8.45
C LEU A 20 7.27 9.78 -8.55
N GLY A 21 7.58 10.66 -9.49
CA GLY A 21 8.89 11.31 -9.60
C GLY A 21 9.07 12.51 -8.67
N LEU A 22 8.05 12.94 -7.92
CA LEU A 22 8.15 14.09 -7.02
C LEU A 22 8.93 13.74 -5.75
N ASP A 23 9.71 14.70 -5.28
CA ASP A 23 10.46 14.61 -4.01
C ASP A 23 9.55 14.92 -2.80
N LEU A 24 8.41 14.23 -2.76
CA LEU A 24 7.41 14.30 -1.69
C LEU A 24 7.02 12.88 -1.27
N PRO A 25 6.56 12.67 -0.02
CA PRO A 25 6.00 11.39 0.40
C PRO A 25 4.74 11.05 -0.39
N ILE A 26 4.62 9.79 -0.85
CA ILE A 26 3.49 9.32 -1.64
C ILE A 26 2.92 8.04 -1.05
N LEU A 27 1.60 8.05 -0.85
CA LEU A 27 0.82 6.89 -0.44
C LEU A 27 0.00 6.37 -1.63
N GLY A 28 0.29 5.14 -2.06
CA GLY A 28 -0.50 4.37 -3.01
C GLY A 28 -1.47 3.46 -2.29
N ILE A 29 -2.76 3.52 -2.64
CA ILE A 29 -3.82 2.70 -2.05
C ILE A 29 -4.43 1.83 -3.16
N CYS A 30 -4.56 0.52 -2.91
CA CYS A 30 -5.10 -0.48 -3.83
C CYS A 30 -4.43 -0.41 -5.22
N ALA A 31 -5.12 0.06 -6.27
CA ALA A 31 -4.53 0.25 -7.60
C ALA A 31 -3.29 1.17 -7.60
N GLY A 32 -3.23 2.14 -6.68
CA GLY A 32 -2.05 2.99 -6.51
C GLY A 32 -0.83 2.25 -5.96
N HIS A 33 -1.04 1.29 -5.06
CA HIS A 33 0.00 0.41 -4.53
C HIS A 33 0.56 -0.50 -5.63
N GLN A 34 -0.33 -1.10 -6.43
CA GLN A 34 0.04 -1.94 -7.58
C GLN A 34 0.81 -1.17 -8.66
N PHE A 35 0.37 0.06 -8.94
CA PHE A 35 1.06 0.94 -9.87
C PHE A 35 2.44 1.34 -9.35
N MET A 36 2.56 1.64 -8.05
CA MET A 36 3.82 1.96 -7.40
C MET A 36 4.81 0.81 -7.53
N ALA A 37 4.40 -0.43 -7.24
CA ALA A 37 5.25 -1.60 -7.40
C ALA A 37 5.79 -1.72 -8.84
N ARG A 38 4.90 -1.65 -9.84
CA ARG A 38 5.29 -1.70 -11.26
C ARG A 38 6.21 -0.55 -11.69
N HIS A 39 5.97 0.64 -11.17
CA HIS A 39 6.76 1.82 -11.52
C HIS A 39 8.20 1.71 -11.03
N TYR A 40 8.42 1.13 -9.84
CA TYR A 40 9.74 0.94 -9.22
C TYR A 40 10.42 -0.38 -9.60
N GLY A 41 9.93 -1.09 -10.63
CA GLY A 41 10.57 -2.31 -11.14
C GLY A 41 10.09 -3.62 -10.51
N GLY A 42 9.07 -3.58 -9.66
CA GLY A 42 8.30 -4.74 -9.24
C GLY A 42 7.24 -5.16 -10.27
N ASP A 43 6.32 -6.03 -9.87
CA ASP A 43 5.20 -6.49 -10.71
C ASP A 43 3.96 -6.83 -9.87
N CYS A 44 2.80 -6.85 -10.53
CA CYS A 44 1.54 -7.25 -9.92
C CYS A 44 0.74 -8.20 -10.83
N GLY A 45 0.04 -9.15 -10.24
CA GLY A 45 -0.69 -10.19 -10.96
C GLY A 45 -2.11 -10.32 -10.45
N GLU A 46 -2.88 -11.21 -11.09
CA GLU A 46 -4.16 -11.67 -10.54
C GLU A 46 -3.87 -12.44 -9.23
N ALA A 47 -4.59 -12.09 -8.17
CA ALA A 47 -4.41 -12.72 -6.87
C ALA A 47 -4.86 -14.19 -6.93
N GLU A 48 -4.08 -15.10 -6.32
CA GLU A 48 -4.45 -16.52 -6.28
C GLU A 48 -5.75 -16.75 -5.51
N THR A 49 -5.97 -15.95 -4.46
CA THR A 49 -7.19 -15.95 -3.65
C THR A 49 -7.64 -14.50 -3.42
N PRO A 50 -8.62 -13.99 -4.20
CA PRO A 50 -9.12 -12.64 -4.03
C PRO A 50 -9.72 -12.42 -2.64
N GLU A 51 -9.27 -11.36 -1.96
CA GLU A 51 -9.79 -10.98 -0.65
C GLU A 51 -10.86 -9.88 -0.80
N PHE A 52 -12.04 -10.14 -0.23
CA PHE A 52 -13.16 -9.20 -0.22
C PHE A 52 -13.72 -9.08 1.19
N GLY A 53 -13.61 -7.88 1.76
CA GLY A 53 -14.13 -7.55 3.08
C GLY A 53 -13.07 -7.52 4.17
N ALA A 54 -13.47 -7.89 5.38
CA ALA A 54 -12.60 -7.82 6.54
C ALA A 54 -11.54 -8.92 6.51
N MET A 55 -10.28 -8.52 6.50
CA MET A 55 -9.11 -9.40 6.52
C MET A 55 -8.20 -9.04 7.68
N GLU A 56 -7.65 -10.07 8.34
CA GLU A 56 -6.62 -9.90 9.35
C GLU A 56 -5.26 -9.81 8.66
N ILE A 57 -4.52 -8.74 8.95
CA ILE A 57 -3.13 -8.57 8.52
C ILE A 57 -2.21 -8.65 9.72
N THR A 58 -0.99 -9.10 9.48
CA THR A 58 0.12 -9.12 10.44
C THR A 58 1.22 -8.18 9.96
N LEU A 59 1.73 -7.36 10.87
CA LEU A 59 2.82 -6.44 10.62
C LEU A 59 4.15 -7.19 10.61
N ASN A 60 4.96 -6.92 9.59
CA ASN A 60 6.32 -7.44 9.49
C ASN A 60 7.29 -6.43 10.09
N ASP A 61 8.23 -6.89 10.91
CA ASP A 61 9.26 -6.06 11.55
C ASP A 61 8.72 -4.79 12.25
N GLY A 62 7.52 -4.89 12.84
CA GLY A 62 6.85 -3.79 13.54
C GLY A 62 6.09 -2.81 12.62
N GLY A 63 5.97 -3.12 11.33
CA GLY A 63 5.10 -2.41 10.40
C GLY A 63 5.64 -1.08 9.85
N GLY A 64 6.93 -0.79 10.01
CA GLY A 64 7.51 0.41 9.41
C GLY A 64 6.93 1.74 9.95
N ALA A 65 6.98 2.80 9.13
CA ALA A 65 6.58 4.14 9.55
C ALA A 65 5.06 4.35 9.55
N LEU A 66 4.33 3.70 8.64
CA LEU A 66 2.88 3.86 8.54
C LEU A 66 2.10 3.25 9.72
N PHE A 67 2.61 2.17 10.30
CA PHE A 67 1.89 1.39 11.31
C PHE A 67 2.38 1.68 12.75
N GLN A 68 3.09 2.78 12.96
CA GLN A 68 3.51 3.23 14.29
C GLN A 68 2.31 3.38 15.22
N GLU A 69 2.45 2.85 16.44
CA GLU A 69 1.40 2.84 17.48
C GLU A 69 0.11 2.11 17.06
N THR A 70 0.21 1.13 16.15
CA THR A 70 -0.84 0.16 15.84
C THR A 70 -0.43 -1.24 16.31
N PRO A 71 -1.37 -2.15 16.60
CA PRO A 71 -1.03 -3.51 17.04
C PRO A 71 -0.39 -4.32 15.90
N GLU A 72 0.38 -5.34 16.28
CA GLU A 72 1.04 -6.26 15.33
C GLU A 72 0.04 -6.99 14.41
N THR A 73 -1.19 -7.20 14.88
CA THR A 73 -2.28 -7.80 14.10
C THR A 73 -3.49 -6.88 14.13
N GLN A 74 -4.12 -6.68 12.98
CA GLN A 74 -5.30 -5.82 12.88
C GLN A 74 -6.20 -6.21 11.71
N VAL A 75 -7.49 -5.85 11.81
CA VAL A 75 -8.45 -6.06 10.73
C VAL A 75 -8.50 -4.85 9.81
N VAL A 76 -8.39 -5.11 8.50
CA VAL A 76 -8.45 -4.12 7.43
C VAL A 76 -9.51 -4.50 6.39
N TRP A 77 -9.97 -3.51 5.63
CA TRP A 77 -10.97 -3.71 4.59
C TRP A 77 -10.36 -3.81 3.20
N GLU A 78 -10.48 -5.00 2.61
CA GLU A 78 -9.92 -5.35 1.31
C GLU A 78 -10.97 -5.41 0.20
N SER A 79 -10.55 -5.03 -1.01
CA SER A 79 -11.37 -5.15 -2.22
C SER A 79 -10.48 -5.22 -3.46
N HIS A 80 -9.77 -6.33 -3.64
CA HIS A 80 -8.84 -6.49 -4.75
C HIS A 80 -8.99 -7.81 -5.51
N ASN A 81 -8.71 -7.75 -6.81
CA ASN A 81 -8.57 -8.92 -7.69
C ASN A 81 -7.11 -9.13 -8.12
N ASP A 82 -6.30 -8.07 -8.04
CA ASP A 82 -4.89 -8.07 -8.39
C ASP A 82 -4.09 -7.81 -7.11
N GLU A 83 -2.86 -8.30 -7.03
CA GLU A 83 -1.95 -8.10 -5.90
C GLU A 83 -0.51 -7.91 -6.37
N VAL A 84 0.33 -7.32 -5.55
CA VAL A 84 1.76 -7.21 -5.86
C VAL A 84 2.43 -8.57 -5.66
N THR A 85 2.99 -9.09 -6.75
CA THR A 85 3.64 -10.42 -6.78
C THR A 85 5.15 -10.31 -6.69
N ILE A 86 5.72 -9.18 -7.11
CA ILE A 86 7.15 -8.89 -7.02
C ILE A 86 7.31 -7.52 -6.37
N VAL A 87 7.88 -7.51 -5.17
CA VAL A 87 8.24 -6.29 -4.45
C VAL A 87 9.47 -5.66 -5.11
N PRO A 88 9.49 -4.34 -5.33
CA PRO A 88 10.68 -3.64 -5.86
C PRO A 88 11.92 -3.83 -4.97
N GLU A 89 13.13 -3.75 -5.57
CA GLU A 89 14.40 -4.01 -4.86
C GLU A 89 14.64 -3.08 -3.65
N ASP A 90 14.27 -1.81 -3.75
CA ASP A 90 14.42 -0.81 -2.67
C ASP A 90 13.20 -0.74 -1.74
N PHE A 91 12.34 -1.74 -1.78
CA PHE A 91 11.13 -1.83 -0.95
C PHE A 91 11.19 -3.04 -0.03
N PHE A 92 10.54 -2.89 1.12
CA PHE A 92 10.34 -3.96 2.09
C PHE A 92 8.85 -4.07 2.44
N ILE A 93 8.43 -5.28 2.77
CA ILE A 93 7.04 -5.60 3.13
C ILE A 93 6.83 -5.21 4.59
N THR A 94 5.83 -4.39 4.87
CA THR A 94 5.47 -3.97 6.24
C THR A 94 4.25 -4.65 6.80
N ALA A 95 3.41 -5.25 5.95
CA ALA A 95 2.30 -6.09 6.39
C ALA A 95 2.04 -7.22 5.40
N SER A 96 1.52 -8.34 5.91
CA SER A 96 1.11 -9.51 5.13
C SER A 96 -0.18 -10.13 5.67
N SER A 97 -0.89 -10.90 4.84
CA SER A 97 -2.01 -11.76 5.24
C SER A 97 -1.74 -13.20 4.78
N PRO A 98 -2.51 -14.19 5.26
CA PRO A 98 -2.39 -15.56 4.78
C PRO A 98 -2.62 -15.72 3.27
N SER A 99 -3.40 -14.83 2.64
CA SER A 99 -3.76 -14.92 1.22
C SER A 99 -3.02 -13.92 0.33
N CYS A 100 -2.40 -12.88 0.89
CA CYS A 100 -1.61 -11.90 0.15
C CYS A 100 -0.36 -11.52 0.94
N GLN A 101 0.82 -11.75 0.35
CA GLN A 101 2.09 -11.49 1.03
C GLN A 101 2.42 -9.99 1.15
N VAL A 102 1.95 -9.17 0.23
CA VAL A 102 2.30 -7.74 0.13
C VAL A 102 1.08 -6.87 0.44
N GLN A 103 0.60 -6.96 1.67
CA GLN A 103 -0.52 -6.13 2.14
C GLN A 103 -0.11 -4.67 2.31
N ALA A 104 1.14 -4.45 2.72
CA ALA A 104 1.75 -3.14 2.75
C ALA A 104 3.24 -3.23 2.42
N MET A 105 3.76 -2.16 1.82
CA MET A 105 5.19 -2.02 1.53
C MET A 105 5.65 -0.57 1.68
N GLU A 106 6.90 -0.40 2.06
CA GLU A 106 7.56 0.89 2.18
C GLU A 106 8.92 0.84 1.47
N ASN A 107 9.41 1.97 0.97
CA ASN A 107 10.77 2.05 0.46
C ASN A 107 11.79 2.40 1.56
N THR A 108 13.04 2.05 1.32
CA THR A 108 14.16 2.34 2.24
C THR A 108 14.37 3.83 2.48
N ASP A 109 14.00 4.69 1.53
CA ASP A 109 14.14 6.15 1.67
C ASP A 109 13.01 6.78 2.50
N GLY A 110 11.98 6.02 2.87
CA GLY A 110 10.89 6.49 3.74
C GLY A 110 9.98 7.55 3.10
N ASN A 111 9.80 7.51 1.78
CA ASN A 111 8.98 8.46 1.03
C ASN A 111 7.98 7.80 0.07
N ARG A 112 7.97 6.47 -0.06
CA ARG A 112 7.02 5.70 -0.86
C ARG A 112 6.36 4.65 0.03
N PHE A 113 5.04 4.69 0.03
CA PHE A 113 4.22 3.88 0.89
C PHE A 113 3.10 3.26 0.06
N GLY A 114 2.88 1.96 0.21
CA GLY A 114 1.85 1.23 -0.51
C GLY A 114 0.99 0.42 0.45
N LEU A 115 -0.33 0.49 0.26
CA LEU A 115 -1.34 -0.28 0.98
C LEU A 115 -2.26 -0.97 -0.02
N GLN A 116 -2.49 -2.28 0.17
CA GLN A 116 -3.43 -3.04 -0.65
C GLN A 116 -4.89 -2.75 -0.24
N PHE A 117 -5.13 -2.59 1.06
CA PHE A 117 -6.43 -2.28 1.66
C PHE A 117 -6.76 -0.78 1.65
N HIS A 118 -8.00 -0.47 1.99
CA HIS A 118 -8.52 0.89 2.12
C HIS A 118 -8.51 1.38 3.59
N PRO A 119 -7.49 2.14 4.03
CA PRO A 119 -7.46 2.71 5.38
C PRO A 119 -8.52 3.81 5.60
N GLU A 120 -9.12 4.35 4.54
CA GLU A 120 -10.15 5.38 4.61
C GLU A 120 -11.54 4.85 4.97
N VAL A 121 -11.73 3.52 4.92
CA VAL A 121 -13.01 2.88 5.23
C VAL A 121 -13.07 2.62 6.74
N ASN A 122 -14.22 2.93 7.35
CA ASN A 122 -14.43 2.78 8.80
C ASN A 122 -14.27 1.34 9.30
N ASP A 123 -14.41 0.35 8.42
CA ASP A 123 -14.24 -1.06 8.71
C ASP A 123 -12.76 -1.48 8.88
N SER A 124 -11.79 -0.59 8.59
CA SER A 124 -10.37 -0.77 8.91
C SER A 124 -10.08 -0.21 10.32
N GLU A 125 -9.80 -1.07 11.30
CA GLU A 125 -9.76 -0.72 12.74
C GLU A 125 -8.81 0.44 13.09
N TYR A 126 -7.66 0.50 12.42
CA TYR A 126 -6.62 1.51 12.66
C TYR A 126 -6.37 2.40 11.44
N GLY A 127 -7.29 2.42 10.48
CA GLY A 127 -7.15 3.19 9.24
C GLY A 127 -6.90 4.68 9.48
N ALA A 128 -7.61 5.29 10.43
CA ALA A 128 -7.39 6.68 10.83
C ALA A 128 -5.96 6.93 11.35
N LYS A 129 -5.43 6.01 12.18
CA LYS A 129 -4.09 6.13 12.74
C LYS A 129 -3.01 6.01 11.66
N ILE A 130 -3.18 5.08 10.72
CA ILE A 130 -2.29 4.93 9.56
C ILE A 130 -2.26 6.23 8.73
N MET A 131 -3.43 6.83 8.49
CA MET A 131 -3.53 8.10 7.76
C MET A 131 -2.90 9.27 8.54
N GLU A 132 -3.06 9.32 9.86
CA GLU A 132 -2.39 10.30 10.72
C GLU A 132 -0.86 10.16 10.63
N ASN A 133 -0.33 8.93 10.72
CA ASN A 133 1.09 8.66 10.58
C ASN A 133 1.62 9.13 9.21
N PHE A 134 0.88 8.86 8.12
CA PHE A 134 1.25 9.37 6.80
C PHE A 134 1.25 10.90 6.72
N VAL A 135 0.29 11.58 7.35
CA VAL A 135 0.24 13.04 7.42
C VAL A 135 1.43 13.59 8.20
N GLU A 136 1.85 12.94 9.29
CA GLU A 136 3.06 13.33 10.03
C GLU A 136 4.33 13.16 9.18
N ILE A 137 4.46 12.06 8.43
CA ILE A 137 5.56 11.86 7.46
C ILE A 137 5.58 13.00 6.43
N CYS A 138 4.43 13.35 5.87
CA CYS A 138 4.29 14.49 4.96
C CYS A 138 4.73 15.81 5.60
N ARG A 139 4.40 16.05 6.87
CA ARG A 139 4.82 17.26 7.59
C ARG A 139 6.32 17.30 7.80
N GLN A 140 6.94 16.18 8.16
CA GLN A 140 8.38 16.09 8.37
C GLN A 140 9.18 16.31 7.09
N SER A 141 8.68 15.82 5.95
CA SER A 141 9.33 16.01 4.64
C SER A 141 9.38 17.46 4.12
N ARG A 142 8.63 18.39 4.75
CA ARG A 142 8.58 19.80 4.34
C ARG A 142 9.54 20.70 5.13
N ASN A 143 10.23 20.17 6.12
CA ASN A 143 11.19 20.89 6.97
C ASN A 143 12.63 20.62 6.51
#